data_AF-A0A7X6QDF3-F1
#
_entry.id   AF-A0A7X6QDF3-F1
#
_cell.length_a   1.000
_cell.length_b   1.000
_cell.length_c   1.000
_cell.angle_alpha   90.00
_cell.angle_beta   90.00
_cell.angle_gamma   90.00
#
_symmetry.space_group_name_H-M   'P 1'
#
loop_
_entity.id
_entity.type
_entity.pdbx_description
1 polymer ?
#
loop_
_entity_poly.entity_id
_entity_poly.type
_entity_poly.pdbx_seq_one_letter_code
_entity_poly.pdbx_strand_id
1 'polypeptide(L)'
;MIRGLMIDFGGTVDTDGVHWYNMFRKAYSLCGVDLSDELLRDAYVNAERTLGRNRMINPNYTFRKTLEIKTALQKEYLERHGIENIDADSILNFCYESVTDNIRIVSKPALSEITEYLPVVLVTNFYGNMHAVLREFGLDGLIKDVVESSVVGIRKPDPEIFALGLSVLGFEPHVTLAVGDSAGNDIIPAQKTGCRTVWLKGIGWAEQECHPDATVSSLSELPALIPKF
;
A
#
# COMPACT_ATOMS: atom_id res chain seq x y z
N MET A 1 7.39 4.43 -24.87
CA MET A 1 8.51 3.98 -24.03
C MET A 1 8.55 4.75 -22.72
N ILE A 2 8.18 4.05 -21.66
CA ILE A 2 8.25 4.51 -20.27
C ILE A 2 9.71 4.70 -19.82
N ARG A 3 9.95 5.68 -18.95
CA ARG A 3 11.27 6.06 -18.41
C ARG A 3 11.34 6.04 -16.89
N GLY A 4 10.20 6.04 -16.19
CA GLY A 4 10.15 5.92 -14.74
C GLY A 4 8.85 5.28 -14.26
N LEU A 5 8.91 4.69 -13.07
CA LEU A 5 7.78 4.05 -12.41
C LEU A 5 7.49 4.74 -11.08
N MET A 6 6.24 5.17 -10.87
CA MET A 6 5.69 5.47 -9.56
C MET A 6 4.81 4.30 -9.12
N ILE A 7 4.97 3.83 -7.90
CA ILE A 7 4.21 2.69 -7.39
C ILE A 7 3.72 2.93 -5.96
N ASP A 8 2.52 2.46 -5.63
CA ASP A 8 2.05 2.45 -4.24
C ASP A 8 2.70 1.32 -3.43
N PHE A 9 2.76 1.50 -2.11
CA PHE A 9 3.16 0.44 -1.19
C PHE A 9 1.97 -0.38 -0.70
N GLY A 10 1.04 0.27 0.02
CA GLY A 10 -0.09 -0.39 0.68
C GLY A 10 -1.13 -0.91 -0.30
N GLY A 11 -1.54 -2.18 -0.20
CA GLY A 11 -2.47 -2.77 -1.17
C GLY A 11 -1.78 -3.21 -2.46
N THR A 12 -0.52 -2.82 -2.67
CA THR A 12 0.21 -2.98 -3.94
C THR A 12 1.49 -3.78 -3.72
N VAL A 13 2.58 -3.15 -3.29
CA VAL A 13 3.87 -3.83 -3.04
C VAL A 13 3.77 -4.78 -1.84
N ASP A 14 3.03 -4.42 -0.79
CA ASP A 14 2.97 -5.24 0.41
C ASP A 14 2.03 -6.45 0.30
N THR A 15 0.91 -6.33 -0.42
CA THR A 15 -0.15 -7.37 -0.43
C THR A 15 -0.64 -7.79 -1.82
N ASP A 16 -0.02 -7.31 -2.90
CA ASP A 16 -0.30 -7.72 -4.28
C ASP A 16 -1.79 -7.64 -4.66
N GLY A 17 -2.40 -6.47 -4.45
CA GLY A 17 -3.77 -6.17 -4.84
C GLY A 17 -4.82 -6.45 -3.77
N VAL A 18 -4.43 -6.84 -2.55
CA VAL A 18 -5.38 -7.04 -1.44
C VAL A 18 -5.40 -5.82 -0.54
N HIS A 19 -6.50 -5.07 -0.57
CA HIS A 19 -6.66 -3.91 0.31
C HIS A 19 -6.60 -4.31 1.79
N TRP A 20 -5.97 -3.48 2.63
CA TRP A 20 -5.68 -3.78 4.04
C TRP A 20 -6.89 -4.16 4.90
N TYR A 21 -8.06 -3.58 4.62
CA TYR A 21 -9.32 -4.04 5.24
C TYR A 21 -9.58 -5.54 5.03
N ASN A 22 -9.38 -6.03 3.81
CA ASN A 22 -9.59 -7.43 3.48
C ASN A 22 -8.52 -8.34 4.11
N MET A 23 -7.31 -7.83 4.31
CA MET A 23 -6.27 -8.52 5.09
C MET A 23 -6.71 -8.71 6.54
N PHE A 24 -7.15 -7.65 7.21
CA PHE A 24 -7.66 -7.76 8.59
C PHE A 24 -8.91 -8.63 8.67
N ARG A 25 -9.87 -8.48 7.74
CA ARG A 25 -11.06 -9.33 7.69
C ARG A 25 -10.73 -10.81 7.62
N LYS A 26 -9.76 -11.17 6.78
CA LYS A 26 -9.27 -12.55 6.70
C LYS A 26 -8.60 -12.99 8.00
N ALA A 27 -7.77 -12.13 8.61
CA ALA A 27 -7.08 -12.42 9.86
C ALA A 27 -8.06 -12.68 11.02
N TYR A 28 -9.02 -11.78 11.24
CA TYR A 28 -10.06 -11.92 12.27
C TYR A 28 -10.89 -13.19 12.07
N SER A 29 -11.29 -13.48 10.83
CA SER A 29 -12.04 -14.69 10.50
C SER A 29 -11.25 -15.97 10.82
N LEU A 30 -9.96 -16.03 10.49
CA LEU A 30 -9.11 -17.19 10.78
C LEU A 30 -8.83 -17.38 12.29
N CYS A 31 -8.82 -16.28 13.04
CA CYS A 31 -8.72 -16.32 14.50
C CYS A 31 -10.05 -16.63 15.20
N GLY A 32 -11.13 -16.91 14.45
CA GLY A 32 -12.43 -17.29 15.00
C GLY A 32 -13.18 -16.16 15.69
N VAL A 33 -12.87 -14.89 15.37
CA VAL A 33 -13.58 -13.73 15.91
C VAL A 33 -14.80 -13.46 15.03
N ASP A 34 -15.99 -13.68 15.59
CA ASP A 34 -17.26 -13.41 14.91
C ASP A 34 -17.57 -11.90 14.94
N LEU A 35 -17.45 -11.25 13.78
CA LEU A 35 -17.65 -9.82 13.61
C LEU A 35 -18.59 -9.56 12.44
N SER A 36 -19.55 -8.64 12.63
CA SER A 36 -20.24 -8.07 11.48
C SER A 36 -19.25 -7.26 10.62
N ASP A 37 -19.50 -7.22 9.31
CA ASP A 37 -18.68 -6.44 8.38
C ASP A 37 -18.66 -4.95 8.77
N GLU A 38 -19.80 -4.40 9.22
CA GLU A 38 -19.92 -3.03 9.71
C GLU A 38 -19.00 -2.75 10.90
N LEU A 39 -19.02 -3.60 11.93
CA LEU A 39 -18.24 -3.39 13.14
C LEU A 39 -16.73 -3.50 12.87
N LEU A 40 -16.31 -4.46 12.05
CA LEU A 40 -14.92 -4.59 11.65
C LEU A 40 -14.46 -3.38 10.82
N ARG A 41 -15.30 -2.91 9.89
CA ARG A 41 -15.01 -1.74 9.07
C ARG A 41 -14.83 -0.49 9.91
N ASP A 42 -15.67 -0.31 10.93
CA ASP A 42 -15.55 0.79 11.88
C ASP A 42 -14.28 0.71 12.72
N ALA A 43 -13.93 -0.49 13.20
CA ALA A 43 -12.67 -0.70 13.93
C ALA A 43 -11.45 -0.35 13.06
N TYR A 44 -11.43 -0.83 11.81
CA TYR A 44 -10.39 -0.52 10.84
C TYR A 44 -10.27 1.00 10.60
N VAL A 45 -11.39 1.67 10.30
CA VAL A 45 -11.42 3.12 10.05
C VAL A 45 -11.02 3.91 11.29
N ASN A 46 -11.41 3.46 12.48
CA ASN A 46 -11.00 4.08 13.74
C ASN A 46 -9.48 4.05 13.91
N ALA A 47 -8.84 2.91 13.68
CA ALA A 47 -7.39 2.77 13.78
C ALA A 47 -6.66 3.66 12.76
N GLU A 48 -7.08 3.66 11.49
CA GLU A 48 -6.51 4.51 10.43
C GLU A 48 -6.59 6.01 10.80
N ARG A 49 -7.74 6.47 11.27
CA ARG A 49 -7.95 7.86 11.68
C ARG A 49 -7.11 8.24 12.90
N THR A 50 -6.99 7.33 13.85
CA THR A 50 -6.22 7.57 15.08
C THR A 50 -4.73 7.71 14.77
N LEU A 51 -4.19 6.85 13.92
CA LEU A 51 -2.80 6.95 13.44
C LEU A 51 -2.55 8.25 12.68
N GLY A 52 -3.46 8.61 11.76
CA GLY A 52 -3.33 9.83 10.96
C GLY A 52 -3.38 11.12 11.79
N ARG A 53 -4.10 11.13 12.92
CA ARG A 53 -4.24 12.33 13.78
C ARG A 53 -3.10 12.51 14.77
N ASN A 54 -2.61 11.42 15.36
CA ASN A 54 -1.78 11.51 16.57
C ASN A 54 -0.27 11.33 16.30
N ARG A 55 0.16 11.16 15.04
CA ARG A 55 1.57 10.91 14.66
C ARG A 55 2.25 9.88 15.57
N MET A 56 1.57 8.76 15.79
CA MET A 56 1.98 7.73 16.77
C MET A 56 3.15 6.87 16.29
N ILE A 57 3.46 6.91 14.99
CA ILE A 57 4.49 6.06 14.40
C ILE A 57 5.82 6.81 14.38
N ASN A 58 6.82 6.25 15.08
CA ASN A 58 8.18 6.74 15.01
C ASN A 58 8.80 6.37 13.64
N PRO A 59 9.57 7.26 12.98
CA PRO A 59 10.19 6.97 11.69
C PRO A 59 11.11 5.74 11.66
N ASN A 60 11.60 5.28 12.82
CA ASN A 60 12.45 4.09 12.95
C ASN A 60 11.67 2.83 13.31
N TYR A 61 10.35 2.89 13.47
CA TYR A 61 9.54 1.71 13.72
C TYR A 61 9.51 0.82 12.49
N THR A 62 9.62 -0.49 12.73
CA THR A 62 9.41 -1.52 11.73
C THR A 62 7.95 -1.55 11.27
N PHE A 63 7.73 -2.19 10.14
CA PHE A 63 6.41 -2.56 9.65
C PHE A 63 5.67 -3.39 10.69
N ARG A 64 6.33 -4.40 11.28
CA ARG A 64 5.74 -5.20 12.36
C ARG A 64 5.26 -4.34 13.52
N LYS A 65 6.06 -3.36 13.96
CA LYS A 65 5.66 -2.45 15.04
C LYS A 65 4.49 -1.54 14.65
N THR A 66 4.45 -1.12 13.39
CA THR A 66 3.33 -0.35 12.85
C THR A 66 2.04 -1.17 12.86
N LEU A 67 2.11 -2.43 12.40
CA LEU A 67 0.97 -3.35 12.46
C LEU A 67 0.54 -3.66 13.89
N GLU A 68 1.48 -3.84 14.82
CA GLU A 68 1.17 -4.07 16.24
C GLU A 68 0.28 -2.94 16.80
N ILE A 69 0.64 -1.68 16.53
CA ILE A 69 -0.13 -0.52 16.96
C ILE A 69 -1.50 -0.50 16.26
N LYS A 70 -1.57 -0.80 14.95
CA LYS A 70 -2.84 -0.88 14.21
C LYS A 70 -3.78 -1.94 14.78
N THR A 71 -3.26 -3.12 15.07
CA THR A 71 -4.04 -4.23 15.62
C THR A 71 -4.50 -3.92 17.04
N ALA A 72 -3.65 -3.29 17.87
CA ALA A 72 -4.01 -2.86 19.21
C ALA A 72 -5.15 -1.84 19.21
N LEU A 73 -5.11 -0.84 18.31
CA LEU A 73 -6.19 0.15 18.17
C LEU A 73 -7.51 -0.48 17.72
N GLN A 74 -7.47 -1.41 16.76
CA GLN A 74 -8.67 -2.15 16.35
C GLN A 74 -9.23 -3.00 17.50
N LYS A 75 -8.36 -3.72 18.22
CA LYS A 75 -8.75 -4.49 19.41
C LYS A 75 -9.42 -3.61 20.47
N GLU A 76 -8.80 -2.48 20.81
CA GLU A 76 -9.36 -1.54 21.80
C GLU A 76 -10.75 -1.03 21.37
N TYR A 77 -10.92 -0.72 20.09
CA TYR A 77 -12.22 -0.33 19.55
C TYR A 77 -13.25 -1.44 19.71
N LEU A 78 -12.90 -2.67 19.33
CA LEU A 78 -13.80 -3.83 19.40
C LEU A 78 -14.17 -4.20 20.84
N GLU A 79 -13.22 -4.14 21.79
CA GLU A 79 -13.47 -4.37 23.22
C GLU A 79 -14.46 -3.37 23.80
N ARG A 80 -14.37 -2.09 23.41
CA ARG A 80 -15.35 -1.06 23.81
C ARG A 80 -16.75 -1.32 23.25
N HIS A 81 -16.87 -2.14 22.20
CA HIS A 81 -18.14 -2.54 21.58
C HIS A 81 -18.56 -3.97 21.98
N GLY A 82 -17.95 -4.53 23.03
CA GLY A 82 -18.39 -5.80 23.64
C GLY A 82 -17.80 -7.05 23.00
N ILE A 83 -16.79 -6.93 22.13
CA ILE A 83 -16.06 -8.09 21.60
C ILE A 83 -14.90 -8.40 22.54
N GLU A 84 -14.95 -9.58 23.15
CA GLU A 84 -13.95 -10.03 24.12
C GLU A 84 -13.02 -11.10 23.53
N ASN A 85 -11.93 -11.42 24.25
CA ASN A 85 -11.00 -12.52 23.93
C ASN A 85 -10.35 -12.43 22.53
N ILE A 86 -10.09 -11.22 22.06
CA ILE A 86 -9.40 -10.99 20.78
C ILE A 86 -7.91 -11.30 20.95
N ASP A 87 -7.44 -12.35 20.26
CA ASP A 87 -6.02 -12.67 20.13
C ASP A 87 -5.34 -11.76 19.09
N ALA A 88 -4.94 -10.56 19.53
CA ALA A 88 -4.25 -9.58 18.70
C ALA A 88 -2.90 -10.09 18.17
N ASP A 89 -2.21 -10.97 18.90
CA ASP A 89 -0.91 -11.47 18.48
C ASP A 89 -1.05 -12.40 17.28
N SER A 90 -2.05 -13.29 17.28
CA SER A 90 -2.34 -14.14 16.11
C SER A 90 -2.76 -13.33 14.89
N ILE A 91 -3.59 -12.30 15.07
CA ILE A 91 -4.00 -11.39 13.98
C ILE A 91 -2.78 -10.65 13.40
N LEU A 92 -1.93 -10.09 14.27
CA LEU A 92 -0.69 -9.42 13.88
C LEU A 92 0.24 -10.37 13.11
N ASN A 93 0.47 -11.58 13.64
CA ASN A 93 1.35 -12.57 13.04
C ASN A 93 0.86 -12.95 11.64
N PHE A 94 -0.43 -13.24 11.48
CA PHE A 94 -1.00 -13.58 10.18
C PHE A 94 -0.79 -12.45 9.15
N CYS A 95 -1.09 -11.21 9.50
CA CYS A 95 -0.91 -10.07 8.60
C CYS A 95 0.57 -9.86 8.24
N TYR A 96 1.46 -9.93 9.23
CA TYR A 96 2.90 -9.73 9.02
C TYR A 96 3.53 -10.83 8.16
N GLU A 97 3.19 -12.10 8.42
CA GLU A 97 3.68 -13.24 7.64
C GLU A 97 3.17 -13.17 6.19
N SER A 98 1.89 -12.83 6.01
CA SER A 98 1.31 -12.68 4.66
C SER A 98 2.04 -11.62 3.83
N VAL A 99 2.40 -10.48 4.42
CA VAL A 99 3.18 -9.44 3.75
C VAL A 99 4.61 -9.89 3.49
N THR A 100 5.24 -10.53 4.48
CA THR A 100 6.62 -11.03 4.36
C THR A 100 6.74 -12.04 3.21
N ASP A 101 5.80 -12.99 3.12
CA ASP A 101 5.77 -13.98 2.05
C ASP A 101 5.46 -13.34 0.70
N ASN A 102 4.47 -12.44 0.63
CA ASN A 102 4.15 -11.74 -0.61
C ASN A 102 5.36 -10.97 -1.15
N ILE A 103 6.02 -10.16 -0.31
CA ILE A 103 7.18 -9.39 -0.74
C ILE A 103 8.30 -10.34 -1.20
N ARG A 104 8.55 -11.43 -0.47
CA ARG A 104 9.60 -12.39 -0.81
C ARG A 104 9.33 -13.11 -2.14
N ILE A 105 8.09 -13.51 -2.39
CA ILE A 105 7.71 -14.39 -3.51
C ILE A 105 7.35 -13.59 -4.76
N VAL A 106 6.70 -12.43 -4.62
CA VAL A 106 6.11 -11.68 -5.73
C VAL A 106 6.80 -10.33 -5.92
N SER A 107 6.67 -9.43 -4.94
CA SER A 107 7.00 -8.02 -5.15
C SER A 107 8.49 -7.78 -5.31
N LYS A 108 9.33 -8.41 -4.49
CA LYS A 108 10.79 -8.21 -4.56
C LYS A 108 11.38 -8.75 -5.88
N PRO A 109 11.05 -9.96 -6.35
CA PRO A 109 11.47 -10.41 -7.68
C PRO A 109 11.01 -9.47 -8.80
N ALA A 110 9.73 -9.10 -8.83
CA ALA A 110 9.18 -8.21 -9.87
C ALA A 110 9.86 -6.84 -9.87
N LEU A 111 10.02 -6.22 -8.69
CA LEU A 111 10.72 -4.94 -8.55
C LEU A 111 12.18 -5.05 -8.94
N SER A 112 12.86 -6.15 -8.58
CA SER A 112 14.27 -6.37 -8.95
C SER A 112 14.44 -6.34 -10.47
N GLU A 113 13.62 -7.09 -11.22
CA GLU A 113 13.65 -7.11 -12.69
C GLU A 113 13.34 -5.72 -13.29
N ILE A 114 12.33 -5.02 -12.78
CA ILE A 114 11.97 -3.67 -13.26
C ILE A 114 13.13 -2.69 -13.04
N THR A 115 13.78 -2.76 -11.87
CA THR A 115 14.84 -1.82 -11.49
C THR A 115 16.13 -1.99 -12.27
N GLU A 116 16.29 -3.08 -13.03
CA GLU A 116 17.41 -3.24 -13.96
C GLU A 116 17.37 -2.22 -15.10
N TYR A 117 16.20 -1.69 -15.45
CA TYR A 117 16.02 -0.79 -16.59
C TYR A 117 15.14 0.44 -16.32
N LEU A 118 14.47 0.53 -15.16
CA LEU A 118 13.64 1.69 -14.79
C LEU A 118 13.84 2.11 -13.33
N PRO A 119 14.05 3.41 -13.06
CA PRO A 119 13.99 3.91 -11.69
C PRO A 119 12.55 3.84 -11.15
N VAL A 120 12.43 3.44 -9.89
CA VAL A 120 11.15 3.29 -9.19
C VAL A 120 11.08 4.25 -8.01
N VAL A 121 10.01 5.01 -7.89
CA VAL A 121 9.69 5.89 -6.76
C VAL A 121 8.40 5.40 -6.10
N LEU A 122 8.38 5.31 -4.78
CA LEU A 122 7.15 5.02 -4.05
C LEU A 122 6.33 6.30 -3.85
N VAL A 123 5.02 6.23 -4.12
CA VAL A 123 4.07 7.30 -3.83
C VAL A 123 2.94 6.73 -2.99
N THR A 124 2.97 6.98 -1.67
CA THR A 124 2.17 6.21 -0.73
C THR A 124 1.55 7.03 0.41
N ASN A 125 0.34 6.62 0.80
CA ASN A 125 -0.32 7.11 2.01
C ASN A 125 0.14 6.25 3.20
N PHE A 126 1.24 6.66 3.85
CA PHE A 126 1.83 5.90 4.96
C PHE A 126 2.24 6.79 6.15
N TYR A 127 2.71 6.20 7.25
CA TYR A 127 2.71 6.80 8.60
C TYR A 127 4.02 7.49 9.06
N GLY A 128 5.01 7.59 8.20
CA GLY A 128 6.25 8.38 8.36
C GLY A 128 7.51 7.53 8.50
N ASN A 129 7.39 6.21 8.38
CA ASN A 129 8.46 5.24 8.62
C ASN A 129 8.75 4.36 7.41
N MET A 130 8.36 4.77 6.20
CA MET A 130 8.49 3.93 5.01
C MET A 130 9.94 3.48 4.75
N HIS A 131 10.93 4.34 4.98
CA HIS A 131 12.34 3.92 4.84
C HIS A 131 12.76 2.80 5.80
N ALA A 132 12.21 2.75 7.02
CA ALA A 132 12.47 1.65 7.94
C ALA A 132 11.81 0.35 7.47
N VAL A 133 10.58 0.45 6.95
CA VAL A 133 9.85 -0.67 6.34
C VAL A 133 10.59 -1.24 5.13
N LEU A 134 11.11 -0.39 4.24
CA LEU A 134 11.87 -0.84 3.08
C LEU A 134 13.15 -1.59 3.49
N ARG A 135 13.87 -1.10 4.50
CA ARG A 135 15.07 -1.79 5.02
C ARG A 135 14.74 -3.15 5.63
N GLU A 136 13.65 -3.23 6.40
CA GLU A 136 13.19 -4.49 7.01
C GLU A 136 12.93 -5.58 5.96
N PHE A 137 12.32 -5.20 4.83
CA PHE A 137 12.04 -6.14 3.73
C PHE A 137 13.15 -6.22 2.67
N GLY A 138 14.24 -5.47 2.84
CA GLY A 138 15.35 -5.40 1.89
C GLY A 138 14.92 -4.93 0.50
N LEU A 139 14.08 -3.91 0.44
CA LEU A 139 13.61 -3.21 -0.77
C LEU A 139 14.28 -1.84 -0.96
N ASP A 140 15.02 -1.35 0.04
CA ASP A 140 15.66 -0.03 0.05
C ASP A 140 16.71 0.15 -1.05
N GLY A 141 17.33 -0.93 -1.52
CA GLY A 141 18.23 -0.91 -2.70
C GLY A 141 17.51 -0.91 -4.06
N LEU A 142 16.19 -1.12 -4.10
CA LEU A 142 15.38 -1.18 -5.32
C LEU A 142 14.58 0.10 -5.56
N ILE A 143 14.34 0.88 -4.51
CA ILE A 143 13.53 2.09 -4.57
C ILE A 143 14.46 3.31 -4.62
N LYS A 144 14.34 4.10 -5.68
CA LYS A 144 15.14 5.34 -5.86
C LYS A 144 14.87 6.32 -4.72
N ASP A 145 13.60 6.53 -4.40
CA ASP A 145 13.17 7.41 -3.31
C ASP A 145 11.69 7.18 -2.94
N VAL A 146 11.23 7.83 -1.88
CA VAL A 146 9.87 7.72 -1.33
C VAL A 146 9.21 9.09 -1.20
N VAL A 147 8.04 9.23 -1.81
CA VAL A 147 7.08 10.31 -1.53
C VAL A 147 5.98 9.79 -0.62
N GLU A 148 6.12 10.08 0.67
CA GLU A 148 5.23 9.60 1.72
C GLU A 148 4.33 10.72 2.25
N SER A 149 3.02 10.48 2.27
CA SER A 149 2.03 11.51 2.58
C SER A 149 2.21 12.21 3.94
N SER A 150 2.60 11.47 4.97
CA SER A 150 2.80 12.00 6.33
C SER A 150 4.05 12.86 6.45
N VAL A 151 5.02 12.67 5.56
CA VAL A 151 6.27 13.43 5.50
C VAL A 151 6.06 14.72 4.69
N VAL A 152 5.43 14.60 3.51
CA VAL A 152 5.24 15.75 2.60
C VAL A 152 4.00 16.58 2.91
N GLY A 153 3.08 16.09 3.74
CA GLY A 153 1.87 16.80 4.15
C GLY A 153 0.74 16.81 3.11
N ILE A 154 0.90 16.09 2.01
CA ILE A 154 -0.07 15.95 0.91
C ILE A 154 -0.38 14.45 0.77
N ARG A 155 -1.66 14.07 0.72
CA ARG A 155 -2.07 12.67 0.63
C ARG A 155 -2.87 12.39 -0.64
N LYS A 156 -2.77 11.17 -1.15
CA LYS A 156 -3.71 10.64 -2.16
C LYS A 156 -5.14 10.72 -1.60
N PRO A 157 -6.14 11.22 -2.36
CA PRO A 157 -6.16 11.35 -3.82
C PRO A 157 -5.79 12.75 -4.37
N ASP A 158 -5.10 13.60 -3.60
CA ASP A 158 -4.59 14.86 -4.13
C ASP A 158 -3.54 14.59 -5.23
N PRO A 159 -3.74 15.02 -6.49
CA PRO A 159 -2.82 14.76 -7.58
C PRO A 159 -1.42 15.38 -7.36
N GLU A 160 -1.29 16.39 -6.49
CA GLU A 160 -0.02 17.05 -6.22
C GLU A 160 1.04 16.08 -5.65
N ILE A 161 0.62 15.02 -4.94
CA ILE A 161 1.57 14.00 -4.45
C ILE A 161 2.23 13.23 -5.61
N PHE A 162 1.53 13.04 -6.73
CA PHE A 162 2.10 12.44 -7.94
C PHE A 162 3.02 13.42 -8.67
N ALA A 163 2.72 14.72 -8.64
CA ALA A 163 3.63 15.75 -9.15
C ALA A 163 4.95 15.77 -8.37
N LEU A 164 4.92 15.57 -7.05
CA LEU A 164 6.13 15.36 -6.25
C LEU A 164 6.89 14.10 -6.69
N GLY A 165 6.19 12.98 -6.91
CA GLY A 165 6.81 11.74 -7.41
C GLY A 165 7.48 11.93 -8.77
N LEU A 166 6.85 12.67 -9.69
CA LEU A 166 7.41 13.04 -10.99
C LEU A 166 8.67 13.91 -10.84
N SER A 167 8.64 14.87 -9.92
CA SER A 167 9.80 15.73 -9.62
C SER A 167 10.99 14.91 -9.13
N VAL A 168 10.75 13.95 -8.23
CA VAL A 168 11.77 13.01 -7.73
C VAL A 168 12.30 12.10 -8.85
N LEU A 169 11.42 11.60 -9.71
CA LEU A 169 11.83 10.79 -10.87
C LEU A 169 12.66 11.60 -11.86
N GLY A 170 12.29 12.86 -12.10
CA GLY A 170 12.90 13.74 -13.10
C GLY A 170 12.38 13.49 -14.52
N PHE A 171 11.17 12.98 -14.66
CA PHE A 171 10.57 12.66 -15.96
C PHE A 171 9.21 13.31 -16.15
N GLU A 172 8.86 13.53 -17.41
CA GLU A 172 7.55 14.02 -17.80
C GLU A 172 6.44 12.98 -17.52
N PRO A 173 5.20 13.40 -17.23
CA PRO A 173 4.10 12.48 -16.93
C PRO A 173 3.83 11.45 -18.02
N HIS A 174 3.81 11.85 -19.28
CA HIS A 174 3.45 10.96 -20.40
C HIS A 174 4.44 9.81 -20.66
N VAL A 175 5.66 9.88 -20.09
CA VAL A 175 6.66 8.79 -20.11
C VAL A 175 6.82 8.13 -18.74
N THR A 176 5.95 8.43 -17.78
CA THR A 176 5.97 7.86 -16.44
C THR A 176 4.75 6.96 -16.25
N LEU A 177 4.98 5.77 -15.71
CA LEU A 177 3.93 4.82 -15.36
C LEU A 177 3.61 4.94 -13.87
N ALA A 178 2.33 5.03 -13.51
CA ALA A 178 1.87 4.96 -12.13
C ALA A 178 1.09 3.65 -11.90
N VAL A 179 1.39 2.95 -10.82
CA VAL A 179 0.78 1.65 -10.49
C VAL A 179 0.27 1.64 -9.05
N GLY A 180 -0.95 1.16 -8.85
CA GLY A 180 -1.55 0.97 -7.53
C GLY A 180 -2.82 0.13 -7.59
N ASP A 181 -3.35 -0.24 -6.43
CA ASP A 181 -4.56 -1.07 -6.30
C ASP A 181 -5.85 -0.23 -6.21
N SER A 182 -5.74 1.06 -5.87
CA SER A 182 -6.89 1.92 -5.65
C SER A 182 -7.20 2.78 -6.87
N ALA A 183 -8.37 2.58 -7.47
CA ALA A 183 -8.86 3.47 -8.52
C ALA A 183 -8.90 4.94 -8.07
N GLY A 184 -9.48 5.20 -6.88
CA GLY A 184 -9.63 6.54 -6.32
C GLY A 184 -8.34 7.18 -5.81
N ASN A 185 -7.44 6.41 -5.19
CA ASN A 185 -6.21 6.98 -4.64
C ASN A 185 -5.03 6.95 -5.61
N ASP A 186 -4.97 6.00 -6.54
CA ASP A 186 -3.78 5.80 -7.37
C ASP A 186 -4.04 6.13 -8.84
N ILE A 187 -5.07 5.50 -9.42
CA ILE A 187 -5.27 5.56 -10.87
C ILE A 187 -5.79 6.92 -11.31
N ILE A 188 -6.95 7.33 -10.81
CA ILE A 188 -7.61 8.58 -11.19
C ILE A 188 -6.69 9.80 -10.93
N PRO A 189 -6.07 9.97 -9.76
CA PRO A 189 -5.20 11.13 -9.53
C PRO A 189 -3.90 11.11 -10.34
N ALA A 190 -3.28 9.95 -10.58
CA ALA A 190 -2.12 9.88 -11.47
C ALA A 190 -2.47 10.21 -12.94
N GLN A 191 -3.66 9.80 -13.41
CA GLN A 191 -4.13 10.18 -14.74
C GLN A 191 -4.31 11.70 -14.87
N LYS A 192 -4.78 12.37 -13.81
CA LYS A 192 -4.94 13.83 -13.80
C LYS A 192 -3.62 14.57 -13.94
N THR A 193 -2.50 13.98 -13.56
CA THR A 193 -1.16 14.55 -13.80
C THR A 193 -0.62 14.26 -15.20
N GLY A 194 -1.33 13.45 -16.00
CA GLY A 194 -0.91 13.03 -17.35
C GLY A 194 -0.06 11.77 -17.38
N CYS A 195 0.03 11.02 -16.27
CA CYS A 195 0.76 9.77 -16.21
C CYS A 195 0.04 8.66 -16.96
N ARG A 196 0.81 7.71 -17.49
CA ARG A 196 0.28 6.39 -17.89
C ARG A 196 -0.02 5.60 -16.63
N THR A 197 -1.02 4.72 -16.67
CA THR A 197 -1.50 4.02 -15.46
C THR A 197 -1.72 2.53 -15.67
N VAL A 198 -1.29 1.72 -14.71
CA VAL A 198 -1.68 0.31 -14.61
C VAL A 198 -2.42 0.10 -13.30
N TRP A 199 -3.62 -0.44 -13.40
CA TRP A 199 -4.40 -0.82 -12.22
C TRP A 199 -4.06 -2.25 -11.80
N LEU A 200 -3.57 -2.43 -10.56
CA LEU A 200 -3.45 -3.74 -9.94
C LEU A 200 -4.81 -4.13 -9.36
N LYS A 201 -5.59 -4.88 -10.12
CA LYS A 201 -6.98 -5.19 -9.80
C LYS A 201 -7.06 -6.48 -8.98
N GLY A 202 -7.12 -6.33 -7.66
CA GLY A 202 -7.35 -7.42 -6.72
C GLY A 202 -8.61 -7.23 -5.86
N ILE A 203 -8.50 -7.54 -4.56
CA ILE A 203 -9.61 -7.47 -3.60
C ILE A 203 -9.63 -6.08 -2.94
N GLY A 204 -10.33 -5.15 -3.59
CA GLY A 204 -10.45 -3.76 -3.16
C GLY A 204 -11.38 -3.51 -1.98
N TRP A 205 -11.41 -2.25 -1.52
CA TRP A 205 -12.30 -1.75 -0.46
C TRP A 205 -13.78 -1.65 -0.87
N ALA A 206 -14.00 -1.32 -2.13
CA ALA A 206 -15.31 -1.19 -2.78
C ALA A 206 -15.11 -1.35 -4.29
N GLU A 207 -16.16 -1.77 -4.99
CA GLU A 207 -16.18 -1.74 -6.45
C GLU A 207 -16.05 -0.30 -6.94
N GLN A 208 -15.10 -0.08 -7.83
CA GLN A 208 -14.82 1.21 -8.44
C GLN A 208 -14.59 1.01 -9.93
N GLU A 209 -15.05 1.97 -10.72
CA GLU A 209 -14.76 2.03 -12.15
C GLU A 209 -13.67 3.07 -12.40
N CYS A 210 -12.70 2.70 -13.24
CA CYS A 210 -11.73 3.60 -13.82
C CYS A 210 -11.31 3.07 -15.19
N HIS A 211 -10.61 3.91 -15.96
CA HIS A 211 -10.14 3.57 -17.30
C HIS A 211 -8.61 3.65 -17.35
N PRO A 212 -7.89 2.71 -16.72
CA PRO A 212 -6.43 2.69 -16.76
C PRO A 212 -5.93 2.32 -18.16
N ASP A 213 -4.67 2.59 -18.45
CA ASP A 213 -4.06 2.18 -19.72
C ASP A 213 -3.86 0.66 -19.81
N ALA A 214 -3.68 -0.01 -18.67
CA ALA A 214 -3.69 -1.46 -18.55
C ALA A 214 -4.18 -1.91 -17.17
N THR A 215 -4.45 -3.21 -17.03
CA THR A 215 -4.81 -3.83 -15.76
C THR A 215 -4.02 -5.13 -15.61
N VAL A 216 -3.54 -5.39 -14.41
CA VAL A 216 -2.89 -6.65 -14.01
C VAL A 216 -3.55 -7.18 -12.74
N SER A 217 -3.41 -8.47 -12.49
CA SER A 217 -3.89 -9.13 -11.28
C SER A 217 -2.78 -9.38 -10.25
N SER A 218 -1.52 -9.31 -10.67
CA SER A 218 -0.33 -9.41 -9.82
C SER A 218 0.79 -8.49 -10.31
N LEU A 219 1.60 -7.99 -9.38
CA LEU A 219 2.85 -7.26 -9.65
C LEU A 219 3.84 -8.07 -10.49
N SER A 220 3.78 -9.40 -10.40
CA SER A 220 4.61 -10.30 -11.21
C SER A 220 4.39 -10.16 -12.72
N GLU A 221 3.26 -9.57 -13.15
CA GLU A 221 2.97 -9.33 -14.56
C GLU A 221 3.62 -8.06 -15.11
N LEU A 222 4.03 -7.14 -14.23
CA LEU A 222 4.55 -5.82 -14.62
C LEU A 222 5.83 -5.89 -15.47
N PRO A 223 6.85 -6.73 -15.16
CA PRO A 223 8.08 -6.76 -15.95
C PRO A 223 7.83 -7.10 -17.43
N ALA A 224 6.87 -7.99 -17.72
CA ALA A 224 6.48 -8.34 -19.09
C ALA A 224 5.53 -7.33 -19.74
N LEU A 225 4.80 -6.55 -18.95
CA LEU A 225 3.83 -5.56 -19.43
C LEU A 225 4.50 -4.22 -19.78
N ILE A 226 5.38 -3.71 -18.91
CA ILE A 226 5.96 -2.36 -19.03
C ILE A 226 6.64 -2.11 -20.39
N PRO A 227 7.42 -3.06 -20.98
CA PRO A 227 8.04 -2.86 -22.29
C PRO A 227 7.05 -2.63 -23.46
N LYS A 228 5.75 -2.87 -23.26
CA LYS A 228 4.70 -2.70 -24.28
C LYS A 228 4.13 -1.27 -24.34
N PHE A 229 4.56 -0.37 -23.45
CA PHE A 229 4.20 1.05 -23.39
C PHE A 229 5.23 1.95 -24.12
#